data_AF-A0AAV0KNU2-F1
#
_entry.id   AF-A0AAV0KNU2-F1
#
_cell.length_a   1.000
_cell.length_b   1.000
_cell.length_c   1.000
_cell.angle_alpha   90.00
_cell.angle_beta   90.00
_cell.angle_gamma   90.00
#
_symmetry.space_group_name_H-M   'P 1'
#
loop_
_entity.id
_entity.type
_entity.pdbx_description
1 polymer ?
#
loop_
_entity_poly.entity_id
_entity_poly.type
_entity_poly.pdbx_seq_one_letter_code
_entity_poly.pdbx_strand_id
1 'polypeptide(L)'
;MQDVTVIFRRRGGDDLEQSHTRWARTVRSSPDVVHMTFVPITDLLNGTPGKDHLARAISLYLEYKPQIEELRYFLEFQIPRIWAPVHDKIPGHQRKEPVCRFLHFSIMGQKLYVSEEQVSVGRKPVTGLRLCLEGAKQNRLSIHVQHLALLPKILLPYWDTHVAIGAPKWQGPEEQDSRWFEPVKWKNFSHVSTAPIENPESFIGDNVGVHVVTGAQLGVWEFGSRNVLYMKLLYSRLPGCTIRRSLWDHCPSDNKVKKVTTTVNSSSSSSAGGDSSSENTAVGKKLAKFVDMSEMSKGPQDPPGHWLVTGGKLGVEKGKIVLRVKYSLLNY
;
A
#
# COMPACT_ATOMS: atom_id res chain seq x y z
N MET A 1 42.67 5.07 22.81
CA MET A 1 42.43 6.30 22.02
C MET A 1 42.21 5.86 20.59
N GLN A 2 41.09 6.20 19.96
CA GLN A 2 40.85 5.86 18.55
C GLN A 2 41.70 6.79 17.69
N ASP A 3 42.49 6.22 16.77
CA ASP A 3 43.30 6.97 15.80
C ASP A 3 42.39 7.83 14.92
N VAL A 4 42.58 9.15 14.99
CA VAL A 4 41.92 10.12 14.12
C VAL A 4 42.83 10.39 12.94
N THR A 5 42.45 9.89 11.75
CA THR A 5 43.15 10.21 10.51
C THR A 5 42.63 11.52 9.93
N VAL A 6 43.47 12.56 9.92
CA VAL A 6 43.14 13.85 9.28
C VAL A 6 43.66 13.84 7.85
N ILE A 7 42.74 13.97 6.88
CA ILE A 7 43.08 14.05 5.46
C ILE A 7 42.96 15.50 5.00
N PHE A 8 44.07 16.09 4.57
CA PHE A 8 44.09 17.42 3.95
C PHE A 8 43.88 17.30 2.45
N ARG A 9 42.89 18.01 1.91
CA ARG A 9 42.69 18.15 0.46
C ARG A 9 42.79 19.62 0.08
N ARG A 10 43.60 19.92 -0.94
CA ARG A 10 43.75 21.24 -1.53
C ARG A 10 42.98 21.29 -2.86
N ARG A 11 42.60 22.49 -3.29
CA ARG A 11 41.87 22.75 -4.55
C ARG A 11 42.54 23.92 -5.24
N GLY A 12 43.00 23.71 -6.47
CA GLY A 12 43.81 24.66 -7.21
C GLY A 12 45.25 24.77 -6.68
N GLY A 13 46.03 25.64 -7.32
CA GLY A 13 47.48 25.74 -7.13
C GLY A 13 48.23 24.57 -7.76
N ASP A 14 49.47 24.39 -7.33
CA ASP A 14 50.33 23.28 -7.72
C ASP A 14 50.27 22.16 -6.67
N ASP A 15 49.62 21.05 -7.01
CA ASP A 15 49.41 19.91 -6.11
C ASP A 15 50.72 19.19 -5.72
N LEU A 16 51.83 19.45 -6.43
CA LEU A 16 53.15 18.89 -6.11
C LEU A 16 53.86 19.63 -4.97
N GLU A 17 53.44 20.86 -4.63
CA GLU A 17 54.09 21.68 -3.62
C GLU A 17 53.66 21.27 -2.20
N GLN A 18 54.57 20.65 -1.45
CA GLN A 18 54.28 20.11 -0.12
C GLN A 18 54.04 21.23 0.92
N SER A 19 54.77 22.34 0.84
CA SER A 19 54.64 23.44 1.79
C SER A 19 53.37 24.26 1.54
N HIS A 20 52.53 24.40 2.57
CA HIS A 20 51.29 25.18 2.48
C HIS A 20 51.54 26.64 2.07
N THR A 21 52.58 27.28 2.61
CA THR A 21 52.89 28.68 2.31
C THR A 21 53.39 28.89 0.89
N ARG A 22 54.07 27.89 0.31
CA ARG A 22 54.49 27.92 -1.10
C ARG A 22 53.32 27.60 -2.03
N TRP A 23 52.52 26.58 -1.71
CA TRP A 23 51.29 26.25 -2.44
C TRP A 23 50.32 27.44 -2.48
N ALA A 24 50.12 28.14 -1.36
CA ALA A 24 49.22 29.29 -1.31
C ALA A 24 49.60 30.41 -2.30
N ARG A 25 50.90 30.51 -2.65
CA ARG A 25 51.39 31.47 -3.66
C ARG A 25 51.08 31.01 -5.08
N THR A 26 50.94 29.71 -5.34
CA THR A 26 50.65 29.13 -6.67
C THR A 26 49.15 29.11 -7.00
N VAL A 27 48.26 29.32 -6.00
CA VAL A 27 46.81 29.40 -6.22
C VAL A 27 46.42 30.49 -7.23
N ARG A 28 47.11 31.64 -7.21
CA ARG A 28 46.81 32.74 -8.16
C ARG A 28 47.09 32.37 -9.61
N SER A 29 48.09 31.54 -9.87
CA SER A 29 48.47 31.10 -11.21
C SER A 29 47.65 29.91 -11.70
N SER A 30 47.01 29.15 -10.80
CA SER A 30 46.18 28.00 -11.13
C SER A 30 44.94 27.95 -10.22
N PRO A 31 43.99 28.89 -10.38
CA PRO A 31 42.81 28.92 -9.52
C PRO A 31 41.86 27.76 -9.83
N ASP A 32 41.16 27.24 -8.81
CA ASP A 32 40.11 26.23 -8.93
C ASP A 32 38.86 26.65 -8.14
N VAL A 33 37.72 26.02 -8.42
CA VAL A 33 36.46 26.33 -7.76
C VAL A 33 36.47 25.80 -6.33
N VAL A 34 36.64 26.70 -5.38
CA VAL A 34 36.64 26.40 -3.93
C VAL A 34 35.26 26.54 -3.29
N HIS A 35 34.35 27.28 -3.92
CA HIS A 35 33.00 27.53 -3.42
C HIS A 35 32.03 27.72 -4.58
N MET A 36 30.81 27.17 -4.46
CA MET A 36 29.77 27.23 -5.49
C MET A 36 28.45 27.68 -4.88
N THR A 37 27.68 28.46 -5.65
CA THR A 37 26.27 28.74 -5.37
C THR A 37 25.44 28.09 -6.46
N PHE A 38 24.38 27.37 -6.09
CA PHE A 38 23.57 26.61 -7.03
C PHE A 38 22.21 27.28 -7.23
N VAL A 39 21.73 27.23 -8.47
CA VAL A 39 20.38 27.62 -8.86
C VAL A 39 19.71 26.39 -9.48
N PRO A 40 18.45 26.08 -9.15
CA PRO A 40 17.73 24.98 -9.77
C PRO A 40 17.68 25.13 -11.30
N ILE A 41 17.90 24.03 -12.03
CA ILE A 41 17.79 24.03 -13.50
C ILE A 41 16.40 24.49 -13.98
N THR A 42 15.37 24.34 -13.14
CA THR A 42 14.00 24.80 -13.41
C THR A 42 13.89 26.32 -13.57
N ASP A 43 14.79 27.09 -12.97
CA ASP A 43 14.78 28.55 -13.09
C ASP A 43 15.23 29.00 -14.48
N LEU A 44 16.02 28.18 -15.17
CA LEU A 44 16.41 28.39 -16.57
C LEU A 44 15.26 28.08 -17.55
N LEU A 45 14.17 27.46 -17.08
CA LEU A 45 13.02 27.02 -17.90
C LEU A 45 11.77 27.87 -17.66
N ASN A 46 11.93 29.11 -17.20
CA ASN A 46 10.81 30.04 -17.02
C ASN A 46 10.08 30.28 -18.36
N GLY A 47 8.76 30.10 -18.36
CA GLY A 47 7.93 30.24 -19.58
C GLY A 47 7.85 28.99 -20.46
N THR A 48 8.62 27.94 -20.16
CA THR A 48 8.57 26.68 -20.92
C THR A 48 7.44 25.78 -20.40
N PRO A 49 6.58 25.23 -21.27
CA PRO A 49 5.56 24.28 -20.86
C PRO A 49 6.21 23.03 -20.26
N GLY A 50 5.69 22.55 -19.12
CA GLY A 50 6.21 21.36 -18.46
C GLY A 50 7.26 21.61 -17.37
N LYS A 51 7.67 22.86 -17.11
CA LYS A 51 8.57 23.20 -15.99
C LYS A 51 8.13 22.57 -14.66
N ASP A 52 6.84 22.63 -14.34
CA ASP A 52 6.30 22.09 -13.09
C ASP A 52 6.42 20.56 -12.99
N HIS A 53 6.39 19.86 -14.12
CA HIS A 53 6.61 18.41 -14.16
C HIS A 53 8.07 18.07 -13.83
N LEU A 54 9.02 18.82 -14.38
CA LEU A 54 10.43 18.64 -14.07
C LEU A 54 10.73 18.99 -12.62
N ALA A 55 10.21 20.12 -12.12
CA ALA A 55 10.36 20.52 -10.73
C ALA A 55 9.85 19.42 -9.78
N ARG A 56 8.66 18.88 -10.06
CA ARG A 56 8.09 17.75 -9.32
C ARG A 56 8.98 16.50 -9.38
N ALA A 57 9.47 16.13 -10.56
CA ALA A 57 10.35 14.97 -10.72
C ALA A 57 11.66 15.12 -9.92
N ILE A 58 12.26 16.31 -9.92
CA ILE A 58 13.45 16.62 -9.12
C ILE A 58 13.15 16.53 -7.63
N SER A 59 12.04 17.11 -7.16
CA SER A 59 11.63 17.02 -5.75
C SER A 59 11.45 15.56 -5.31
N LEU A 60 10.77 14.75 -6.13
CA LEU A 60 10.56 13.33 -5.85
C LEU A 60 11.87 12.54 -5.87
N TYR A 61 12.81 12.84 -6.77
CA TYR A 61 14.13 12.23 -6.76
C TYR A 61 14.92 12.59 -5.50
N LEU A 62 14.91 13.86 -5.08
CA LEU A 62 15.65 14.29 -3.89
C LEU A 62 15.04 13.75 -2.58
N GLU A 63 13.72 13.60 -2.53
CA GLU A 63 12.99 13.05 -1.38
C GLU A 63 13.22 11.53 -1.24
N TYR A 64 13.04 10.77 -2.34
CA TYR A 64 13.01 9.31 -2.29
C TYR A 64 14.31 8.63 -2.73
N LYS A 65 15.13 9.33 -3.52
CA LYS A 65 16.41 8.84 -4.08
C LYS A 65 16.32 7.43 -4.67
N PRO A 66 15.36 7.16 -5.59
CA PRO A 66 15.27 5.86 -6.24
C PRO A 66 16.54 5.57 -7.04
N GLN A 67 16.84 4.28 -7.23
CA GLN A 67 17.91 3.84 -8.14
C GLN A 67 17.63 4.37 -9.55
N ILE A 68 18.69 4.74 -10.28
CA ILE A 68 18.56 5.44 -11.56
C ILE A 68 17.85 4.58 -12.61
N GLU A 69 18.05 3.26 -12.55
CA GLU A 69 17.42 2.26 -13.41
C GLU A 69 15.90 2.19 -13.19
N GLU A 70 15.45 2.52 -11.97
CA GLU A 70 14.04 2.47 -11.57
C GLU A 70 13.35 3.83 -11.67
N LEU A 71 14.11 4.91 -11.89
CA LEU A 71 13.61 6.29 -11.82
C LEU A 71 12.42 6.53 -12.74
N ARG A 72 12.48 6.00 -13.97
CA ARG A 72 11.38 6.12 -14.93
C ARG A 72 10.09 5.47 -14.40
N TYR A 73 10.18 4.23 -13.93
CA TYR A 73 9.03 3.49 -13.40
C TYR A 73 8.50 4.13 -12.13
N PHE A 74 9.42 4.55 -11.25
CA PHE A 74 9.09 5.28 -10.03
C PHE A 74 8.25 6.51 -10.35
N LEU A 75 8.72 7.40 -11.25
CA LEU A 75 8.03 8.64 -11.62
C LEU A 75 6.66 8.41 -12.26
N GLU A 76 6.54 7.41 -13.15
CA GLU A 76 5.27 7.01 -13.78
C GLU A 76 4.22 6.53 -12.76
N PHE A 77 4.66 5.99 -11.62
CA PHE A 77 3.79 5.51 -10.55
C PHE A 77 3.46 6.58 -9.49
N GLN A 78 3.96 7.82 -9.65
CA GLN A 78 3.65 8.96 -8.78
C GLN A 78 2.30 9.59 -9.15
N ILE A 79 1.29 8.73 -9.26
CA ILE A 79 -0.11 9.05 -9.55
C ILE A 79 -0.87 9.04 -8.21
N PRO A 80 -1.86 9.94 -8.01
CA PRO A 80 -2.71 9.91 -6.82
C PRO A 80 -3.33 8.53 -6.58
N ARG A 81 -3.32 8.09 -5.33
CA ARG A 81 -3.90 6.81 -4.91
C ARG A 81 -5.25 7.05 -4.28
N ILE A 82 -6.22 6.23 -4.67
CA ILE A 82 -7.60 6.32 -4.22
C ILE A 82 -7.99 4.97 -3.63
N TRP A 83 -8.77 5.00 -2.55
CA TRP A 83 -9.37 3.81 -1.97
C TRP A 83 -10.76 3.60 -2.54
N ALA A 84 -11.03 2.40 -3.03
CA ALA A 84 -12.34 1.91 -3.41
C ALA A 84 -12.88 0.93 -2.36
N PRO A 85 -14.20 0.91 -2.09
CA PRO A 85 -15.21 1.78 -2.67
C PRO A 85 -15.12 3.21 -2.13
N VAL A 86 -15.28 4.20 -3.03
CA VAL A 86 -15.36 5.60 -2.65
C VAL A 86 -16.74 5.83 -2.05
N HIS A 87 -16.80 5.99 -0.74
CA HIS A 87 -18.05 6.28 -0.05
C HIS A 87 -18.33 7.77 -0.18
N ASP A 88 -19.12 8.16 -1.18
CA ASP A 88 -19.74 9.48 -1.19
C ASP A 88 -20.72 9.53 -0.01
N LYS A 89 -20.33 10.26 1.04
CA LYS A 89 -21.20 10.55 2.19
C LYS A 89 -22.28 11.55 1.75
N ILE A 90 -23.14 11.18 0.80
CA ILE A 90 -24.36 11.93 0.52
C ILE A 90 -25.25 11.77 1.76
N PRO A 91 -25.53 12.84 2.51
CA PRO A 91 -26.38 12.74 3.70
C PRO A 91 -27.76 12.20 3.28
N GLY A 92 -28.20 11.08 3.87
CA GLY A 92 -29.54 10.53 3.68
C GLY A 92 -29.68 9.30 2.79
N HIS A 93 -28.64 8.91 2.02
CA HIS A 93 -28.66 7.63 1.29
C HIS A 93 -28.11 6.49 2.17
N GLN A 94 -28.92 6.04 3.14
CA GLN A 94 -28.67 4.74 3.77
C GLN A 94 -29.02 3.65 2.75
N ARG A 95 -28.01 3.06 2.10
CA ARG A 95 -28.22 1.85 1.28
C ARG A 95 -28.99 0.83 2.13
N LYS A 96 -30.10 0.31 1.59
CA LYS A 96 -30.86 -0.79 2.21
C LYS A 96 -29.87 -1.90 2.57
N GLU A 97 -29.80 -2.23 3.86
CA GLU A 97 -28.78 -3.15 4.36
C GLU A 97 -29.01 -4.54 3.74
N PRO A 98 -28.06 -5.08 2.97
CA PRO A 98 -28.15 -6.48 2.55
C PRO A 98 -28.15 -7.37 3.80
N VAL A 99 -28.79 -8.53 3.70
CA VAL A 99 -28.71 -9.58 4.72
C VAL A 99 -27.26 -10.06 4.78
N CYS A 100 -26.45 -9.44 5.64
CA CYS A 100 -25.06 -9.80 5.78
C CYS A 100 -24.95 -11.12 6.56
N ARG A 101 -24.20 -12.08 6.02
CA ARG A 101 -23.69 -13.21 6.81
C ARG A 101 -22.81 -12.68 7.93
N PHE A 102 -22.68 -13.44 9.01
CA PHE A 102 -21.94 -12.99 10.18
C PHE A 102 -20.98 -14.04 10.71
N LEU A 103 -19.92 -13.55 11.33
CA LEU A 103 -19.01 -14.32 12.16
C LEU A 103 -19.39 -14.13 13.62
N HIS A 104 -19.22 -15.19 14.41
CA HIS A 104 -19.45 -15.16 15.84
C HIS A 104 -18.20 -15.68 16.55
N PHE A 105 -17.83 -15.06 17.68
CA PHE A 105 -16.59 -15.36 18.41
C PHE A 105 -16.82 -15.93 19.82
N SER A 106 -18.09 -15.98 20.25
CA SER A 106 -18.55 -16.62 21.49
C SER A 106 -20.07 -16.85 21.44
N ILE A 107 -20.60 -17.74 22.28
CA ILE A 107 -22.04 -18.12 22.33
C ILE A 107 -22.94 -16.88 22.55
N MET A 108 -22.60 -16.03 23.52
CA MET A 108 -23.30 -14.75 23.77
C MET A 108 -22.52 -13.55 23.21
N GLY A 109 -21.71 -13.79 22.18
CA GLY A 109 -20.84 -12.78 21.58
C GLY A 109 -21.55 -11.86 20.60
N GLN A 110 -20.96 -10.70 20.38
CA GLN A 110 -21.38 -9.80 19.30
C GLN A 110 -21.07 -10.46 17.94
N LYS A 111 -22.00 -10.27 16.99
CA LYS A 111 -21.88 -10.74 15.61
C LYS A 111 -21.11 -9.71 14.79
N LEU A 112 -20.12 -10.18 14.03
CA LEU A 112 -19.41 -9.39 13.04
C LEU A 112 -19.99 -9.72 11.67
N TYR A 113 -20.78 -8.80 11.11
CA TYR A 113 -21.35 -8.94 9.79
C TYR A 113 -20.27 -8.80 8.72
N VAL A 114 -20.40 -9.49 7.61
CA VAL A 114 -19.46 -9.42 6.48
C VAL A 114 -20.17 -8.79 5.30
N SER A 115 -19.56 -7.75 4.73
CA SER A 115 -20.00 -7.15 3.47
C SER A 115 -19.53 -8.01 2.31
N GLU A 116 -20.48 -8.56 1.55
CA GLU A 116 -20.20 -9.35 0.34
C GLU A 116 -20.13 -8.48 -0.93
N GLU A 117 -20.00 -7.15 -0.77
CA GLU A 117 -19.86 -6.22 -1.88
C GLU A 117 -18.60 -6.54 -2.71
N GLN A 118 -18.77 -6.65 -4.03
CA GLN A 118 -17.67 -6.83 -4.96
C GLN A 118 -17.02 -5.48 -5.25
N VAL A 119 -15.78 -5.29 -4.81
CA VAL A 119 -15.00 -4.09 -5.10
C VAL A 119 -14.15 -4.36 -6.34
N SER A 120 -14.39 -3.64 -7.42
CA SER A 120 -13.61 -3.72 -8.67
C SER A 120 -13.21 -2.33 -9.14
N VAL A 121 -11.95 -2.17 -9.53
CA VAL A 121 -11.39 -0.88 -9.99
C VAL A 121 -11.11 -0.85 -11.49
N GLY A 122 -11.49 -1.91 -12.22
CA GLY A 122 -11.25 -2.04 -13.66
C GLY A 122 -9.76 -2.10 -14.01
N ARG A 123 -9.37 -1.48 -15.13
CA ARG A 123 -7.96 -1.42 -15.61
C ARG A 123 -7.17 -0.34 -14.87
N LYS A 124 -7.16 -0.42 -13.54
CA LYS A 124 -6.41 0.48 -12.67
C LYS A 124 -5.45 -0.34 -11.81
N PRO A 125 -4.15 0.01 -11.78
CA PRO A 125 -3.21 -0.76 -11.00
C PRO A 125 -3.48 -0.64 -9.51
N VAL A 126 -3.59 -1.79 -8.84
CA VAL A 126 -3.83 -1.88 -7.39
C VAL A 126 -2.49 -1.88 -6.66
N THR A 127 -2.35 -1.02 -5.65
CA THR A 127 -1.12 -0.84 -4.86
C THR A 127 -1.27 -1.24 -3.40
N GLY A 128 -2.49 -1.63 -2.98
CA GLY A 128 -2.75 -2.02 -1.61
C GLY A 128 -4.17 -2.52 -1.37
N LEU A 129 -4.37 -3.15 -0.22
CA LEU A 129 -5.64 -3.66 0.29
C LEU A 129 -5.73 -3.36 1.80
N ARG A 130 -6.94 -3.21 2.33
CA ARG A 130 -7.15 -3.11 3.78
C ARG A 130 -8.51 -3.67 4.18
N LEU A 131 -8.61 -4.11 5.45
CA LEU A 131 -9.88 -4.44 6.07
C LEU A 131 -10.43 -3.22 6.81
N CYS A 132 -11.74 -3.01 6.75
CA CYS A 132 -12.41 -1.90 7.41
C CYS A 132 -13.64 -2.39 8.19
N LEU A 133 -13.96 -1.68 9.27
CA LEU A 133 -15.22 -1.84 9.99
C LEU A 133 -16.14 -0.68 9.63
N GLU A 134 -17.29 -1.01 9.05
CA GLU A 134 -18.29 -0.07 8.57
C GLU A 134 -19.56 -0.11 9.43
N GLY A 135 -20.45 0.85 9.18
CA GLY A 135 -21.70 1.03 9.89
C GLY A 135 -21.56 1.81 11.21
N ALA A 136 -22.69 2.31 11.70
CA ALA A 136 -22.74 3.09 12.94
C ALA A 136 -22.24 2.31 14.17
N LYS A 137 -22.40 0.98 14.16
CA LYS A 137 -21.94 0.08 15.22
C LYS A 137 -20.53 -0.49 14.98
N GLN A 138 -19.88 -0.14 13.88
CA GLN A 138 -18.55 -0.66 13.50
C GLN A 138 -18.48 -2.20 13.56
N ASN A 139 -19.54 -2.85 13.09
CA ASN A 139 -19.75 -4.29 13.18
C ASN A 139 -19.90 -4.95 11.81
N ARG A 140 -19.55 -4.24 10.73
CA ARG A 140 -19.59 -4.74 9.35
C ARG A 140 -18.18 -4.76 8.78
N LEU A 141 -17.61 -5.94 8.57
CA LEU A 141 -16.32 -6.13 7.95
C LEU A 141 -16.43 -5.93 6.44
N SER A 142 -15.61 -5.05 5.88
CA SER A 142 -15.46 -4.82 4.44
C SER A 142 -13.99 -4.87 4.03
N ILE A 143 -13.75 -5.06 2.73
CA ILE A 143 -12.42 -4.98 2.11
C ILE A 143 -12.37 -3.77 1.19
N HIS A 144 -11.31 -2.96 1.34
CA HIS A 144 -11.07 -1.81 0.48
C HIS A 144 -9.82 -2.05 -0.36
N VAL A 145 -9.81 -1.50 -1.57
CA VAL A 145 -8.75 -1.66 -2.57
C VAL A 145 -8.14 -0.30 -2.87
N GLN A 146 -6.83 -0.15 -2.68
CA GLN A 146 -6.10 1.06 -3.08
C GLN A 146 -5.62 0.91 -4.52
N HIS A 147 -5.96 1.86 -5.37
CA HIS A 147 -5.56 1.86 -6.77
C HIS A 147 -5.04 3.23 -7.21
N LEU A 148 -4.26 3.26 -8.29
CA LEU A 148 -3.88 4.52 -8.93
C LEU A 148 -5.10 5.14 -9.60
N ALA A 149 -5.26 6.46 -9.47
CA ALA A 149 -6.39 7.20 -10.05
C ALA A 149 -6.44 7.05 -11.58
N LEU A 150 -5.27 7.03 -12.20
CA LEU A 150 -5.02 6.91 -13.64
C LEU A 150 -4.08 5.73 -13.93
N LEU A 151 -4.14 5.24 -15.16
CA LEU A 151 -3.23 4.21 -15.67
C LEU A 151 -1.86 4.86 -16.00
N PRO A 152 -0.74 4.37 -15.43
CA PRO A 152 0.61 4.81 -15.80
C PRO A 152 0.85 4.70 -17.31
N LYS A 153 1.60 5.64 -17.90
CA LYS A 153 1.79 5.67 -19.36
C LYS A 153 2.54 4.45 -19.86
N ILE A 154 3.44 3.92 -19.04
CA ILE A 154 4.16 2.68 -19.32
C ILE A 154 3.23 1.45 -19.47
N LEU A 155 2.05 1.48 -18.86
CA LEU A 155 1.08 0.40 -18.94
C LEU A 155 0.07 0.58 -20.09
N LEU A 156 0.01 1.74 -20.72
CA LEU A 156 -0.93 2.00 -21.83
C LEU A 156 -0.80 0.98 -22.98
N PRO A 157 0.41 0.62 -23.46
CA PRO A 157 0.54 -0.34 -24.57
C PRO A 157 -0.05 -1.73 -24.26
N TYR A 158 -0.15 -2.09 -22.98
CA TYR A 158 -0.56 -3.41 -22.51
C TYR A 158 -1.97 -3.44 -21.93
N TRP A 159 -2.48 -2.30 -21.47
CA TRP A 159 -3.68 -2.24 -20.63
C TRP A 159 -4.63 -1.10 -20.93
N ASP A 160 -4.38 -0.31 -21.96
CA ASP A 160 -5.33 0.69 -22.44
C ASP A 160 -6.63 0.05 -22.94
N THR A 161 -7.73 0.80 -23.01
CA THR A 161 -9.09 0.30 -23.27
C THR A 161 -9.22 -0.56 -24.54
N HIS A 162 -8.41 -0.26 -25.56
CA HIS A 162 -8.42 -0.97 -26.84
C HIS A 162 -7.67 -2.31 -26.82
N VAL A 163 -6.84 -2.56 -25.79
CA VAL A 163 -6.08 -3.80 -25.69
C VAL A 163 -6.99 -4.94 -25.24
N ALA A 164 -7.00 -6.05 -25.99
CA ALA A 164 -7.79 -7.23 -25.67
C ALA A 164 -7.08 -8.09 -24.61
N ILE A 165 -7.56 -8.01 -23.36
CA ILE A 165 -7.00 -8.75 -22.21
C ILE A 165 -7.88 -9.90 -21.71
N GLY A 166 -9.04 -10.11 -22.33
CA GLY A 166 -10.07 -11.04 -21.86
C GLY A 166 -10.87 -10.50 -20.66
N ALA A 167 -11.83 -11.29 -20.20
CA ALA A 167 -12.63 -10.95 -19.03
C ALA A 167 -11.84 -11.17 -17.73
N PRO A 168 -11.95 -10.27 -16.74
CA PRO A 168 -11.32 -10.47 -15.44
C PRO A 168 -11.95 -11.67 -14.73
N LYS A 169 -11.13 -12.42 -13.98
CA LYS A 169 -11.53 -13.69 -13.35
C LYS A 169 -11.44 -13.60 -11.83
N TRP A 170 -12.53 -13.92 -11.15
CA TRP A 170 -12.53 -14.09 -9.70
C TRP A 170 -11.82 -15.38 -9.34
N GLN A 171 -10.85 -15.30 -8.44
CA GLN A 171 -10.16 -16.44 -7.86
C GLN A 171 -10.28 -16.37 -6.34
N GLY A 172 -10.42 -17.52 -5.71
CA GLY A 172 -10.51 -17.64 -4.26
C GLY A 172 -10.23 -19.07 -3.81
N PRO A 173 -10.23 -19.30 -2.50
CA PRO A 173 -10.00 -20.62 -1.95
C PRO A 173 -11.11 -21.59 -2.32
N GLU A 174 -10.77 -22.87 -2.38
CA GLU A 174 -11.73 -23.95 -2.55
C GLU A 174 -12.45 -24.22 -1.22
N GLU A 175 -13.78 -24.33 -1.28
CA GLU A 175 -14.64 -24.48 -0.10
C GLU A 175 -14.38 -25.76 0.69
N GLN A 176 -13.83 -26.80 0.04
CA GLN A 176 -13.63 -28.11 0.65
C GLN A 176 -12.23 -28.31 1.27
N ASP A 177 -11.28 -27.40 1.06
CA ASP A 177 -9.93 -27.56 1.62
C ASP A 177 -9.84 -27.03 3.06
N SER A 178 -10.38 -27.81 3.99
CA SER A 178 -10.41 -27.47 5.41
C SER A 178 -9.03 -27.37 6.07
N ARG A 179 -7.95 -27.77 5.40
CA ARG A 179 -6.57 -27.65 5.91
C ARG A 179 -6.17 -26.19 6.14
N TRP A 180 -6.79 -25.28 5.41
CA TRP A 180 -6.54 -23.84 5.50
C TRP A 180 -7.49 -23.12 6.46
N PHE A 181 -8.32 -23.84 7.23
CA PHE A 181 -9.29 -23.20 8.12
C PHE A 181 -8.70 -23.01 9.51
N GLU A 182 -8.40 -21.76 9.85
CA GLU A 182 -7.88 -21.40 11.16
C GLU A 182 -8.97 -20.77 12.03
N PRO A 183 -9.15 -21.23 13.28
CA PRO A 183 -10.10 -20.62 14.20
C PRO A 183 -9.60 -19.24 14.64
N VAL A 184 -10.48 -18.23 14.62
CA VAL A 184 -10.07 -16.86 15.02
C VAL A 184 -9.77 -16.79 16.51
N LYS A 185 -10.56 -17.44 17.37
CA LYS A 185 -10.35 -17.42 18.83
C LYS A 185 -10.45 -18.79 19.46
N TRP A 186 -11.56 -19.49 19.21
CA TRP A 186 -11.79 -20.83 19.73
C TRP A 186 -12.22 -21.78 18.61
N LYS A 187 -11.87 -23.06 18.76
CA LYS A 187 -12.13 -24.13 17.77
C LYS A 187 -13.60 -24.34 17.40
N ASN A 188 -14.53 -23.87 18.23
CA ASN A 188 -15.97 -24.08 18.03
C ASN A 188 -16.70 -22.90 17.40
N PHE A 189 -15.99 -21.81 17.08
CA PHE A 189 -16.59 -20.57 16.56
C PHE A 189 -16.13 -20.31 15.13
N SER A 190 -16.28 -19.08 14.64
CA SER A 190 -15.89 -18.71 13.28
C SER A 190 -14.41 -18.96 12.98
N HIS A 191 -14.17 -19.42 11.75
CA HIS A 191 -12.85 -19.68 11.19
C HIS A 191 -12.56 -18.70 10.04
N VAL A 192 -11.31 -18.65 9.63
CA VAL A 192 -10.83 -17.89 8.48
C VAL A 192 -10.09 -18.84 7.55
N SER A 193 -10.37 -18.77 6.25
CA SER A 193 -9.59 -19.45 5.22
C SER A 193 -8.27 -18.71 5.02
N THR A 194 -7.15 -19.36 5.33
CA THR A 194 -5.79 -18.83 5.21
C THR A 194 -5.07 -19.24 3.93
N ALA A 195 -5.81 -19.88 3.02
CA ALA A 195 -5.31 -20.31 1.72
C ALA A 195 -4.80 -19.11 0.91
N PRO A 196 -3.58 -19.18 0.34
CA PRO A 196 -3.06 -18.12 -0.50
C PRO A 196 -3.85 -18.02 -1.80
N ILE A 197 -4.29 -16.81 -2.14
CA ILE A 197 -4.95 -16.52 -3.41
C ILE A 197 -3.90 -15.85 -4.29
N GLU A 198 -3.32 -16.65 -5.16
CA GLU A 198 -2.38 -16.23 -6.20
C GLU A 198 -2.82 -16.86 -7.52
N ASN A 199 -2.57 -16.17 -8.63
CA ASN A 199 -2.76 -16.79 -9.93
C ASN A 199 -1.44 -17.46 -10.35
N PRO A 200 -1.39 -18.80 -10.50
CA PRO A 200 -0.16 -19.47 -10.91
C PRO A 200 0.30 -18.93 -12.26
N GLU A 201 1.61 -18.68 -12.39
CA GLU A 201 2.23 -18.29 -13.65
C GLU A 201 1.99 -19.40 -14.67
N SER A 202 1.10 -19.16 -15.64
CA SER A 202 0.90 -20.11 -16.74
C SER A 202 2.08 -19.99 -17.71
N PHE A 203 3.18 -20.67 -17.43
CA PHE A 203 4.34 -20.82 -18.33
C PHE A 203 4.04 -21.72 -19.55
N ILE A 204 2.78 -22.07 -19.81
CA ILE A 204 2.41 -23.02 -20.85
C ILE A 204 1.82 -22.26 -22.05
N GLY A 205 2.63 -22.09 -23.09
CA GLY A 205 2.24 -21.62 -24.43
C GLY A 205 2.36 -20.11 -24.65
N ASP A 206 2.15 -19.69 -25.91
CA ASP A 206 2.30 -18.34 -26.51
C ASP A 206 1.52 -17.17 -25.82
N ASN A 207 1.00 -17.38 -24.62
CA ASN A 207 0.21 -16.45 -23.83
C ASN A 207 1.03 -15.79 -22.70
N VAL A 208 2.21 -15.24 -23.03
CA VAL A 208 3.03 -14.46 -22.08
C VAL A 208 2.22 -13.29 -21.51
N GLY A 209 2.00 -13.30 -20.20
CA GLY A 209 1.32 -12.20 -19.51
C GLY A 209 1.13 -12.48 -18.02
N VAL A 210 1.15 -11.42 -17.23
CA VAL A 210 0.96 -11.47 -15.77
C VAL A 210 -0.50 -11.25 -15.44
N HIS A 211 -0.98 -11.84 -14.36
CA HIS A 211 -2.29 -11.51 -13.81
C HIS A 211 -2.11 -10.67 -12.55
N VAL A 212 -2.70 -9.48 -12.55
CA VAL A 212 -2.66 -8.54 -11.42
C VAL A 212 -4.03 -8.42 -10.79
N VAL A 213 -4.05 -8.10 -9.49
CA VAL A 213 -5.30 -7.90 -8.75
C VAL A 213 -5.91 -6.55 -9.14
N THR A 214 -7.21 -6.55 -9.40
CA THR A 214 -8.02 -5.38 -9.80
C THR A 214 -9.32 -5.28 -9.01
N GLY A 215 -9.51 -6.15 -8.03
CA GLY A 215 -10.67 -6.16 -7.17
C GLY A 215 -10.56 -7.19 -6.07
N ALA A 216 -11.43 -7.06 -5.08
CA ALA A 216 -11.49 -7.94 -3.94
C ALA A 216 -12.93 -8.06 -3.44
N GLN A 217 -13.24 -9.19 -2.82
CA GLN A 217 -14.54 -9.48 -2.22
C GLN A 217 -14.31 -10.35 -0.98
N LEU A 218 -15.10 -10.11 0.07
CA LEU A 218 -15.20 -11.01 1.22
C LEU A 218 -16.47 -11.85 1.11
N GLY A 219 -16.44 -13.04 1.70
CA GLY A 219 -17.62 -13.88 1.79
C GLY A 219 -17.55 -14.81 2.99
N VAL A 220 -18.68 -15.43 3.31
CA VAL A 220 -18.76 -16.38 4.42
C VAL A 220 -19.36 -17.69 3.90
N TRP A 221 -18.66 -18.79 4.14
CA TRP A 221 -19.20 -20.14 3.97
C TRP A 221 -19.85 -20.60 5.26
N GLU A 222 -20.98 -21.29 5.14
CA GLU A 222 -21.79 -21.77 6.26
C GLU A 222 -21.64 -23.29 6.39
N PHE A 223 -20.90 -23.74 7.40
CA PHE A 223 -20.71 -25.15 7.74
C PHE A 223 -21.45 -25.49 9.03
N GLY A 224 -22.79 -25.47 8.98
CA GLY A 224 -23.65 -25.76 10.13
C GLY A 224 -23.43 -24.77 11.28
N SER A 225 -22.73 -25.19 12.33
CA SER A 225 -22.40 -24.32 13.48
C SER A 225 -21.15 -23.45 13.29
N ARG A 226 -20.38 -23.66 12.21
CA ARG A 226 -19.13 -22.96 11.94
C ARG A 226 -19.26 -22.10 10.69
N ASN A 227 -19.00 -20.81 10.82
CA ASN A 227 -18.92 -19.89 9.68
C ASN A 227 -17.46 -19.62 9.34
N VAL A 228 -17.09 -19.78 8.08
CA VAL A 228 -15.71 -19.59 7.59
C VAL A 228 -15.65 -18.33 6.74
N LEU A 229 -14.86 -17.33 7.16
CA LEU A 229 -14.56 -16.16 6.36
C LEU A 229 -13.58 -16.53 5.24
N TYR A 230 -13.89 -16.15 4.01
CA TYR A 230 -12.97 -16.27 2.89
C TYR A 230 -12.85 -14.93 2.14
N MET A 231 -11.80 -14.82 1.35
CA MET A 231 -11.57 -13.70 0.44
C MET A 231 -11.53 -14.22 -1.00
N LYS A 232 -11.97 -13.40 -1.95
CA LYS A 232 -11.76 -13.60 -3.39
C LYS A 232 -11.05 -12.37 -3.94
N LEU A 233 -10.16 -12.59 -4.90
CA LEU A 233 -9.46 -11.53 -5.62
C LEU A 233 -9.85 -11.60 -7.10
N LEU A 234 -10.08 -10.43 -7.69
CA LEU A 234 -10.37 -10.30 -9.11
C LEU A 234 -9.07 -10.07 -9.86
N TYR A 235 -8.72 -11.01 -10.74
CA TYR A 235 -7.52 -10.94 -11.55
C TYR A 235 -7.83 -10.42 -12.94
N SER A 236 -7.01 -9.48 -13.39
CA SER A 236 -7.00 -8.97 -14.75
C SER A 236 -5.65 -9.31 -15.39
N ARG A 237 -5.69 -9.72 -16.66
CA ARG A 237 -4.49 -10.05 -17.41
C ARG A 237 -3.79 -8.79 -17.89
N LEU A 238 -2.48 -8.79 -17.81
CA LEU A 238 -1.57 -7.81 -18.34
C LEU A 238 -0.62 -8.51 -19.34
N PRO A 239 -0.93 -8.47 -20.65
CA PRO A 239 -0.14 -9.14 -21.67
C PRO A 239 1.24 -8.49 -21.84
N GLY A 240 2.23 -9.26 -22.28
CA GLY A 240 3.57 -8.74 -22.61
C GLY A 240 4.47 -8.41 -21.40
N CYS A 241 3.90 -8.26 -20.20
CA CYS A 241 4.67 -8.09 -18.98
C CYS A 241 5.06 -9.44 -18.36
N THR A 242 6.12 -9.43 -17.54
CA THR A 242 6.56 -10.58 -16.72
C THR A 242 6.83 -10.16 -15.28
N ILE A 243 6.73 -11.08 -14.32
CA ILE A 243 7.07 -10.81 -12.91
C ILE A 243 8.59 -10.80 -12.76
N ARG A 244 9.15 -9.66 -12.36
CA ARG A 244 10.59 -9.53 -12.06
C ARG A 244 10.93 -10.01 -10.66
N ARG A 245 10.10 -9.63 -9.69
CA ARG A 245 10.27 -9.94 -8.28
C ARG A 245 8.92 -9.91 -7.59
N SER A 246 8.69 -10.85 -6.68
CA SER A 246 7.53 -10.84 -5.79
C SER A 246 7.96 -10.87 -4.34
N LEU A 247 7.15 -10.27 -3.46
CA LEU A 247 7.32 -10.36 -2.02
C LEU A 247 5.96 -10.40 -1.33
N TRP A 248 5.90 -11.17 -0.25
CA TRP A 248 4.79 -11.12 0.69
C TRP A 248 5.07 -10.05 1.73
N ASP A 249 4.02 -9.32 2.11
CA ASP A 249 4.15 -8.33 3.17
C ASP A 249 4.31 -9.02 4.53
N HIS A 250 5.54 -9.05 5.03
CA HIS A 250 5.84 -9.45 6.39
C HIS A 250 5.65 -8.22 7.28
N CYS A 251 4.55 -8.20 8.02
CA CYS A 251 4.37 -7.30 9.16
C CYS A 251 4.72 -8.10 10.42
N PRO A 252 5.95 -8.05 10.93
CA PRO A 252 6.16 -8.00 12.36
C PRO A 252 5.90 -6.54 12.77
N SER A 253 4.92 -6.36 13.63
CA SER A 253 4.57 -5.08 14.23
C SER A 253 5.78 -4.57 15.02
N ASP A 254 6.63 -3.70 14.46
CA ASP A 254 7.57 -2.88 15.28
C ASP A 254 8.22 -1.65 14.61
N ASN A 255 8.14 -1.45 13.29
CA ASN A 255 8.80 -0.28 12.65
C ASN A 255 7.84 0.88 12.32
N LYS A 256 7.01 1.31 13.28
CA LYS A 256 6.43 2.65 13.22
C LYS A 256 7.42 3.65 13.81
N VAL A 257 8.12 4.35 12.91
CA VAL A 257 8.87 5.58 13.21
C VAL A 257 8.00 6.47 14.11
N LYS A 258 8.45 6.69 15.34
CA LYS A 258 7.79 7.53 16.35
C LYS A 258 7.69 8.95 15.80
N LYS A 259 6.53 9.35 15.30
CA LYS A 259 6.19 10.75 15.08
C LYS A 259 5.89 11.35 16.45
N VAL A 260 6.92 11.95 17.06
CA VAL A 260 6.82 12.72 18.31
C VAL A 260 5.79 13.83 18.07
N THR A 261 4.62 13.69 18.68
CA THR A 261 3.65 14.78 18.81
C THR A 261 3.80 15.30 20.22
N THR A 262 4.32 16.51 20.32
CA THR A 262 4.53 17.28 21.54
C THR A 262 3.18 17.57 22.20
N THR A 263 3.02 17.03 23.41
CA THR A 263 1.90 17.31 24.31
C THR A 263 2.01 18.75 24.80
N VAL A 264 1.04 19.61 24.44
CA VAL A 264 0.86 20.91 25.10
C VAL A 264 -0.47 20.85 25.84
N ASN A 265 -0.38 20.82 27.17
CA ASN A 265 -1.51 20.91 28.08
C ASN A 265 -2.21 22.26 27.91
N SER A 266 -3.53 22.24 27.73
CA SER A 266 -4.37 23.35 28.15
C SER A 266 -5.66 22.80 28.76
N SER A 267 -5.82 23.12 30.04
CA SER A 267 -6.99 22.88 30.87
C SER A 267 -8.05 23.94 30.60
N SER A 268 -9.29 23.53 30.32
CA SER A 268 -10.46 24.36 30.61
C SER A 268 -11.71 23.50 30.77
N SER A 269 -12.47 23.88 31.79
CA SER A 269 -13.58 23.23 32.47
C SER A 269 -14.93 23.25 31.74
N SER A 270 -15.73 22.22 32.05
CA SER A 270 -17.19 22.21 32.29
C SER A 270 -18.16 22.70 31.21
N SER A 271 -19.05 21.79 30.75
CA SER A 271 -20.50 21.90 30.97
C SER A 271 -21.22 20.62 30.56
N ALA A 272 -22.12 20.16 31.43
CA ALA A 272 -22.95 18.97 31.29
C ALA A 272 -24.02 19.08 30.19
N GLY A 273 -24.41 17.95 29.61
CA GLY A 273 -25.66 17.82 28.85
C GLY A 273 -25.73 16.57 27.96
N GLY A 274 -26.55 15.58 28.35
CA GLY A 274 -27.29 14.73 27.43
C GLY A 274 -26.72 13.35 27.07
N ASP A 275 -27.20 12.33 27.78
CA ASP A 275 -27.07 10.89 27.48
C ASP A 275 -27.60 10.49 26.09
N SER A 276 -26.85 9.63 25.38
CA SER A 276 -27.34 8.46 24.59
C SER A 276 -26.35 7.91 23.53
N SER A 277 -25.04 8.21 23.59
CA SER A 277 -24.07 7.76 22.54
C SER A 277 -22.99 6.78 23.01
N SER A 278 -22.87 6.52 24.31
CA SER A 278 -21.72 5.79 24.87
C SER A 278 -21.72 4.28 24.56
N GLU A 279 -22.89 3.63 24.50
CA GLU A 279 -22.97 2.18 24.24
C GLU A 279 -22.58 1.80 22.81
N ASN A 280 -23.02 2.56 21.80
CA ASN A 280 -22.70 2.26 20.39
C ASN A 280 -21.19 2.39 20.10
N THR A 281 -20.52 3.38 20.72
CA THR A 281 -19.05 3.49 20.65
C THR A 281 -18.31 2.41 21.43
N ALA A 282 -18.87 1.90 22.53
CA ALA A 282 -18.29 0.79 23.28
C ALA A 282 -18.39 -0.54 22.53
N VAL A 283 -19.48 -0.74 21.76
CA VAL A 283 -19.69 -1.91 20.89
C VAL A 283 -18.66 -1.97 19.77
N GLY A 284 -18.42 -0.86 19.06
CA GLY A 284 -17.39 -0.82 18.00
C GLY A 284 -15.98 -1.12 18.50
N LYS A 285 -15.61 -0.63 19.69
CA LYS A 285 -14.32 -0.94 20.34
C LYS A 285 -14.15 -2.43 20.66
N LYS A 286 -15.25 -3.17 20.91
CA LYS A 286 -15.20 -4.60 21.22
C LYS A 286 -15.00 -5.49 20.00
N LEU A 287 -15.44 -5.09 18.80
CA LEU A 287 -15.23 -5.87 17.57
C LEU A 287 -13.92 -5.54 16.87
N ALA A 288 -13.43 -4.30 16.99
CA ALA A 288 -12.11 -3.90 16.50
C ALA A 288 -10.94 -4.73 17.09
N LYS A 289 -11.15 -5.42 18.22
CA LYS A 289 -10.15 -6.32 18.79
C LYS A 289 -9.95 -7.62 18.00
N PHE A 290 -10.86 -7.95 17.06
CA PHE A 290 -10.82 -9.17 16.26
C PHE A 290 -10.35 -8.95 14.83
N VAL A 291 -10.15 -7.72 14.39
CA VAL A 291 -9.76 -7.39 13.01
C VAL A 291 -8.57 -6.46 13.06
N ASP A 292 -7.51 -6.78 12.32
CA ASP A 292 -6.44 -5.84 12.05
C ASP A 292 -6.84 -4.93 10.88
N MET A 293 -6.97 -3.64 11.18
CA MET A 293 -7.32 -2.59 10.20
C MET A 293 -6.07 -1.91 9.64
N SER A 294 -4.90 -2.54 9.75
CA SER A 294 -3.66 -2.04 9.15
C SER A 294 -3.80 -1.91 7.64
N GLU A 295 -3.32 -0.79 7.10
CA GLU A 295 -3.31 -0.56 5.66
C GLU A 295 -2.12 -1.29 5.05
N MET A 296 -2.41 -2.32 4.26
CA MET A 296 -1.40 -3.04 3.51
C MET A 296 -1.27 -2.36 2.15
N SER A 297 -0.35 -1.41 2.03
CA SER A 297 -0.06 -0.73 0.78
C SER A 297 1.43 -0.50 0.59
N LYS A 298 1.91 -0.57 -0.64
CA LYS A 298 3.28 -0.19 -0.99
C LYS A 298 3.33 1.03 -1.88
N GLY A 299 4.21 1.97 -1.55
CA GLY A 299 4.27 3.26 -2.23
C GLY A 299 5.63 3.83 -2.50
N PRO A 300 5.74 5.15 -2.74
CA PRO A 300 7.03 5.75 -3.04
C PRO A 300 8.03 5.60 -1.88
N GLN A 301 7.51 5.50 -0.65
CA GLN A 301 8.28 5.19 0.57
C GLN A 301 8.84 3.76 0.59
N ASP A 302 8.38 2.87 -0.30
CA ASP A 302 8.83 1.49 -0.45
C ASP A 302 9.63 1.33 -1.75
N PRO A 303 10.97 1.45 -1.74
CA PRO A 303 11.77 1.28 -2.95
C PRO A 303 11.49 -0.07 -3.63
N PRO A 304 11.29 -0.11 -4.97
CA PRO A 304 11.50 0.97 -5.95
C PRO A 304 10.25 1.80 -6.30
N GLY A 305 9.18 1.73 -5.51
CA GLY A 305 8.03 2.65 -5.57
C GLY A 305 6.93 2.37 -6.59
N HIS A 306 7.07 1.32 -7.41
CA HIS A 306 6.11 0.95 -8.47
C HIS A 306 5.55 -0.47 -8.27
N TRP A 307 5.09 -0.75 -7.05
CA TRP A 307 4.57 -2.05 -6.65
C TRP A 307 3.12 -2.27 -7.10
N LEU A 308 2.83 -3.50 -7.54
CA LEU A 308 1.48 -3.95 -7.89
C LEU A 308 1.07 -5.13 -7.02
N VAL A 309 -0.21 -5.19 -6.67
CA VAL A 309 -0.77 -6.34 -5.96
C VAL A 309 -1.02 -7.49 -6.93
N THR A 310 -0.44 -8.65 -6.63
CA THR A 310 -0.54 -9.88 -7.44
C THR A 310 -1.10 -11.07 -6.66
N GLY A 311 -1.42 -10.87 -5.39
CA GLY A 311 -2.06 -11.89 -4.57
C GLY A 311 -2.34 -11.41 -3.16
N GLY A 312 -2.98 -12.27 -2.39
CA GLY A 312 -3.31 -11.97 -1.01
C GLY A 312 -3.87 -13.18 -0.28
N LYS A 313 -3.91 -13.08 1.04
CA LYS A 313 -4.55 -14.07 1.91
C LYS A 313 -5.02 -13.44 3.19
N LEU A 314 -6.02 -14.06 3.80
CA LEU A 314 -6.37 -13.79 5.18
C LEU A 314 -5.49 -14.65 6.10
N GLY A 315 -5.37 -14.25 7.36
CA GLY A 315 -4.65 -14.98 8.40
C GLY A 315 -5.26 -14.74 9.77
N VAL A 316 -4.81 -15.51 10.76
CA VAL A 316 -5.16 -15.28 12.16
C VAL A 316 -3.88 -15.06 12.97
N GLU A 317 -3.74 -13.89 13.59
CA GLU A 317 -2.60 -13.56 14.46
C GLU A 317 -3.08 -13.02 15.80
N LYS A 318 -2.64 -13.66 16.90
CA LYS A 318 -3.02 -13.27 18.27
C LYS A 318 -4.55 -13.09 18.45
N GLY A 319 -5.34 -13.89 17.75
CA GLY A 319 -6.80 -13.85 17.79
C GLY A 319 -7.46 -12.78 16.92
N LYS A 320 -6.71 -12.18 16.00
CA LYS A 320 -7.19 -11.17 15.04
C LYS A 320 -7.14 -11.70 13.62
N ILE A 321 -8.15 -11.35 12.83
CA ILE A 321 -8.18 -11.50 11.38
C ILE A 321 -7.21 -10.49 10.80
N VAL A 322 -6.17 -10.98 10.11
CA VAL A 322 -5.17 -10.16 9.45
C VAL A 322 -5.24 -10.33 7.94
N LEU A 323 -4.87 -9.29 7.20
CA LEU A 323 -4.72 -9.33 5.76
C LEU A 323 -3.22 -9.36 5.40
N ARG A 324 -2.83 -10.26 4.52
CA ARG A 324 -1.49 -10.34 3.95
C ARG A 324 -1.59 -10.15 2.44
N VAL A 325 -0.73 -9.31 1.89
CA VAL A 325 -0.75 -8.94 0.47
C VAL A 325 0.57 -9.34 -0.18
N LYS A 326 0.50 -9.86 -1.40
CA LYS A 326 1.66 -10.12 -2.24
C LYS A 326 1.82 -8.97 -3.23
N TYR A 327 3.01 -8.41 -3.25
CA TYR A 327 3.38 -7.36 -4.19
C TYR A 327 4.40 -7.89 -5.19
N SER A 328 4.27 -7.46 -6.44
CA SER A 328 5.22 -7.77 -7.49
C SER A 328 5.69 -6.52 -8.21
N LEU A 329 6.92 -6.59 -8.69
CA LEU A 329 7.48 -5.68 -9.68
C LEU A 329 7.42 -6.38 -11.02
N LEU A 330 7.04 -5.63 -12.05
CA LEU A 330 6.90 -6.15 -13.40
C LEU A 330 8.05 -5.65 -14.26
N ASN A 331 8.43 -6.47 -15.24
CA ASN A 331 9.11 -6.00 -16.43
C ASN A 331 8.03 -5.66 -17.46
N TYR A 332 8.06 -4.42 -17.94
CA TYR A 332 7.14 -3.88 -18.95
C TYR A 332 7.77 -3.93 -20.32
#